data_AF-I7KGS9-F1
#
_entry.id   AF-I7KGS9-F1
#
_cell.length_a   1.000
_cell.length_b   1.000
_cell.length_c   1.000
_cell.angle_alpha   90.00
_cell.angle_beta   90.00
_cell.angle_gamma   90.00
#
_symmetry.space_group_name_H-M   'P 1'
#
loop_
_entity.id
_entity.type
_entity.pdbx_description
1 polymer ?
#
loop_
_entity_poly.entity_id
_entity_poly.type
_entity_poly.pdbx_seq_one_letter_code
_entity_poly.pdbx_strand_id
1 'polypeptide(L)'
;MDNMIVRNSSASTRVSKSVKDKAIKNLAKRGITLSEFLRFAVGKAADDDIELLNFLDTPEALQGKSEVENGNIEKIGSLDDLDKWMDNL
;
A
#
# COMPACT_ATOMS: atom_id res chain seq x y z
N MET A 1 21.54 29.34 24.07
CA MET A 1 20.46 28.43 23.62
C MET A 1 19.90 29.05 22.37
N ASP A 2 20.22 28.48 21.22
CA ASP A 2 19.71 28.98 19.94
C ASP A 2 18.21 28.69 19.90
N ASN A 3 17.39 29.74 19.77
CA ASN A 3 15.96 29.55 19.52
C ASN A 3 15.87 28.94 18.13
N MET A 4 15.79 27.61 18.05
CA MET A 4 15.57 26.91 16.78
C MET A 4 14.23 27.39 16.22
N ILE A 5 14.28 28.37 15.32
CA ILE A 5 13.11 28.87 14.62
C ILE A 5 12.62 27.72 13.76
N VAL A 6 11.57 27.02 14.20
CA VAL A 6 10.91 26.00 13.38
C VAL A 6 10.26 26.72 12.21
N ARG A 7 10.93 26.71 11.05
CA ARG A 7 10.40 27.29 9.82
C ARG A 7 9.61 26.24 9.08
N ASN A 8 8.31 26.46 8.93
CA ASN A 8 7.48 25.65 8.04
C ASN A 8 7.94 25.85 6.59
N SER A 9 7.94 24.77 5.81
CA SER A 9 8.19 24.79 4.36
C SER A 9 7.08 24.05 3.62
N SER A 10 6.95 24.31 2.31
CA SER A 10 5.95 23.70 1.44
C SER A 10 6.63 22.87 0.37
N ALA A 11 6.21 21.61 0.23
CA ALA A 11 6.54 20.76 -0.91
C ALA A 11 5.29 20.55 -1.77
N SER A 12 5.43 20.65 -3.08
CA SER A 12 4.31 20.46 -4.02
C SER A 12 4.77 19.80 -5.31
N THR A 13 3.93 18.95 -5.87
CA THR A 13 4.13 18.34 -7.18
C THR A 13 2.85 18.44 -8.00
N ARG A 14 2.97 18.36 -9.33
CA ARG A 14 1.83 18.43 -10.24
C ARG A 14 1.28 17.03 -10.49
N VAL A 15 -0.05 16.90 -10.40
CA VAL A 15 -0.80 15.70 -10.77
C VAL A 15 -1.94 16.07 -11.70
N SER A 16 -2.50 15.09 -12.42
CA SER A 16 -3.70 15.33 -13.20
C SER A 16 -4.89 15.64 -12.28
N LYS A 17 -5.83 16.45 -12.78
CA LYS A 17 -7.03 16.80 -12.03
C LYS A 17 -7.81 15.56 -11.57
N SER A 18 -7.95 14.57 -12.46
CA SER A 18 -8.65 13.32 -12.16
C SER A 18 -8.00 12.51 -11.04
N VAL A 19 -6.67 12.48 -10.97
CA VAL A 19 -5.93 11.83 -9.88
C VAL A 19 -6.16 12.56 -8.56
N LYS A 20 -6.04 13.89 -8.56
CA LYS A 20 -6.29 14.72 -7.37
C LYS A 20 -7.70 14.49 -6.81
N ASP A 21 -8.71 14.55 -7.68
CA ASP A 21 -10.12 14.42 -7.28
C ASP A 21 -10.42 13.02 -6.72
N LYS A 22 -9.91 11.96 -7.37
CA LYS A 22 -10.02 10.58 -6.87
C LYS A 22 -9.33 10.38 -5.52
N ALA A 23 -8.13 10.94 -5.36
CA ALA A 23 -7.37 10.86 -4.12
C ALA A 23 -8.13 11.51 -2.96
N ILE A 24 -8.63 12.74 -3.15
CA ILE A 24 -9.44 13.46 -2.15
C ILE A 24 -10.65 12.62 -1.74
N LYS A 25 -11.41 12.09 -2.72
CA LYS A 25 -12.60 11.27 -2.44
C LYS A 25 -12.27 10.00 -1.66
N ASN A 26 -11.16 9.32 -2.00
CA ASN A 26 -10.79 8.06 -1.36
C ASN A 26 -10.16 8.25 0.04
N LEU A 27 -9.46 9.35 0.27
CA LEU A 27 -8.91 9.70 1.58
C LEU A 27 -10.01 10.15 2.55
N ALA A 28 -11.01 10.89 2.06
CA ALA A 28 -12.17 11.27 2.85
C ALA A 28 -12.95 10.07 3.43
N LYS A 29 -13.01 8.94 2.70
CA LYS A 29 -13.59 7.68 3.21
C LYS A 29 -12.88 7.14 4.46
N ARG A 30 -11.63 7.53 4.66
CA ARG A 30 -10.78 7.14 5.80
C ARG A 30 -10.63 8.26 6.83
N GLY A 31 -11.41 9.34 6.69
CA GLY A 31 -11.40 10.48 7.61
C GLY A 31 -10.14 11.36 7.54
N ILE A 32 -9.35 11.28 6.47
CA ILE A 32 -8.12 12.09 6.32
C ILE A 32 -8.15 12.94 5.05
N THR A 33 -7.47 14.07 5.10
CA THR A 33 -7.32 15.00 3.97
C THR A 33 -6.09 14.66 3.13
N LEU A 34 -6.05 15.20 1.91
CA LEU A 34 -4.88 15.07 1.03
C LEU A 34 -3.61 15.69 1.65
N SER A 35 -3.73 16.82 2.35
CA SER A 35 -2.60 17.47 3.01
C SER A 35 -2.04 16.68 4.19
N GLU A 36 -2.91 16.03 4.98
CA GLU A 36 -2.47 15.15 6.07
C GLU A 36 -1.75 13.93 5.51
N PHE A 37 -2.31 13.29 4.48
CA PHE A 37 -1.67 12.16 3.81
C PHE A 37 -0.27 12.51 3.29
N LEU A 38 -0.13 13.66 2.60
CA LEU A 38 1.17 14.12 2.10
C LEU A 38 2.14 14.42 3.24
N ARG A 39 1.67 15.03 4.34
CA ARG A 39 2.51 15.27 5.51
C ARG A 39 3.03 13.97 6.12
N PHE A 40 2.18 12.96 6.26
CA PHE A 40 2.59 11.64 6.74
C PHE A 40 3.60 10.97 5.81
N ALA A 41 3.37 11.01 4.50
CA ALA A 41 4.29 10.44 3.52
C ALA A 41 5.68 11.10 3.56
N VAL A 42 5.73 12.43 3.66
CA VAL A 42 7.00 13.17 3.79
C VAL A 42 7.68 12.90 5.12
N GLY A 43 6.93 12.78 6.22
CA GLY A 43 7.47 12.38 7.53
C GLY A 43 8.13 11.01 7.47
N LYS A 44 7.42 10.01 6.94
CA LYS A 44 7.98 8.66 6.73
C LYS A 44 9.24 8.68 5.85
N ALA A 45 9.26 9.49 4.80
CA ALA A 45 10.44 9.63 3.95
C ALA A 45 11.64 10.21 4.72
N ALA A 46 11.39 11.17 5.60
CA ALA A 46 12.43 11.81 6.41
C ALA A 46 12.99 10.87 7.49
N ASP A 47 12.16 9.97 8.01
CA ASP A 47 12.52 9.02 9.06
C ASP A 47 13.12 7.70 8.50
N ASP A 48 13.36 7.60 7.17
CA ASP A 48 13.77 6.37 6.46
C ASP A 48 12.77 5.19 6.61
N ASP A 49 11.55 5.49 7.05
CA ASP A 49 10.43 4.57 7.26
C ASP A 49 9.69 4.23 5.95
N ILE A 50 10.19 4.68 4.80
CA ILE A 50 9.68 4.21 3.50
C ILE A 50 10.42 2.93 3.17
N GLU A 51 9.93 1.82 3.72
CA GLU A 51 10.31 0.52 3.20
C GLU A 51 9.80 0.42 1.75
N LEU A 52 10.73 0.29 0.81
CA LEU A 52 10.47 -0.26 -0.52
C LEU A 52 10.17 -1.75 -0.35
N LEU A 53 9.02 -2.08 0.25
CA LEU A 53 8.52 -3.44 0.30
C LEU A 53 8.08 -3.81 -1.12
N ASN A 54 8.99 -4.40 -1.87
CA ASN A 54 8.61 -5.21 -2.99
C ASN A 54 7.93 -6.46 -2.42
N PHE A 55 6.59 -6.51 -2.49
CA PHE A 55 5.83 -7.65 -1.99
C PHE A 55 6.25 -8.99 -2.62
N LEU A 56 6.91 -8.95 -3.79
CA LEU A 56 7.47 -10.13 -4.46
C LEU A 56 8.75 -10.67 -3.81
N ASP A 57 9.41 -9.88 -2.97
CA ASP A 57 10.64 -10.25 -2.26
C ASP A 57 10.38 -10.66 -0.79
N THR A 58 9.11 -10.72 -0.39
CA THR A 58 8.73 -11.25 0.93
C THR A 58 9.09 -12.74 1.02
N PRO A 59 9.43 -13.26 2.22
CA PRO A 59 9.70 -14.69 2.40
C PRO A 59 8.59 -15.59 1.86
N GLU A 60 7.34 -15.18 2.05
CA GLU A 60 6.15 -15.89 1.60
C GLU A 60 6.04 -15.89 0.06
N ALA A 61 6.33 -14.76 -0.60
CA ALA A 61 6.33 -14.68 -2.06
C ALA A 61 7.48 -15.49 -2.69
N LEU A 62 8.67 -15.48 -2.07
CA LEU A 62 9.81 -16.28 -2.50
C LEU A 62 9.54 -17.78 -2.32
N GLN A 63 8.89 -18.17 -1.22
CA GLN A 63 8.47 -19.53 -0.96
C GLN A 63 7.45 -19.99 -2.01
N GLY A 64 6.37 -19.23 -2.25
CA GLY A 64 5.36 -19.58 -3.25
C GLY A 64 5.94 -19.70 -4.66
N LYS A 65 6.90 -18.82 -5.03
CA LYS A 65 7.64 -18.94 -6.29
C LYS A 65 8.42 -20.25 -6.37
N SER A 66 9.14 -20.62 -5.30
CA SER A 66 9.91 -21.86 -5.22
C SER A 66 9.01 -23.10 -5.31
N GLU A 67 7.83 -23.08 -4.69
CA GLU A 67 6.86 -24.18 -4.74
C GLU A 67 6.33 -24.40 -6.15
N VAL A 68 6.04 -23.33 -6.90
CA VAL A 68 5.62 -23.41 -8.31
C VAL A 68 6.75 -23.92 -9.21
N GLU A 69 7.96 -23.39 -9.05
CA GLU A 69 9.13 -23.76 -9.87
C GLU A 69 9.53 -25.24 -9.66
N ASN A 70 9.36 -25.76 -8.45
CA ASN A 70 9.67 -27.14 -8.11
C ASN A 70 8.48 -28.11 -8.29
N GLY A 71 7.31 -27.63 -8.74
CA GLY A 71 6.11 -28.44 -8.92
C GLY A 71 5.47 -28.92 -7.61
N ASN A 72 5.86 -28.33 -6.47
CA ASN A 72 5.33 -28.61 -5.14
C ASN A 72 4.07 -27.77 -4.86
N ILE A 73 3.13 -27.80 -5.79
CA ILE A 73 1.90 -27.01 -5.73
C ILE A 73 0.80 -27.84 -5.06
N GLU A 74 0.26 -27.33 -3.96
CA GLU A 74 -0.92 -27.94 -3.32
C GLU A 74 -2.20 -27.42 -3.99
N LYS A 75 -3.03 -28.34 -4.50
CA LYS A 75 -4.35 -27.98 -5.04
C LYS A 75 -5.36 -27.91 -3.89
N ILE A 76 -5.66 -26.70 -3.45
CA ILE A 76 -6.58 -26.43 -2.32
C ILE A 76 -8.07 -26.53 -2.75
N GLY A 77 -8.35 -26.77 -4.04
CA GLY A 77 -9.69 -27.02 -4.57
C GLY A 77 -9.81 -26.75 -6.07
N SER A 78 -11.01 -26.88 -6.61
CA SER A 78 -11.40 -26.37 -7.93
C SER A 78 -12.44 -25.24 -7.81
N LEU A 79 -12.75 -24.60 -8.95
CA LEU A 79 -13.89 -23.68 -9.01
C LEU A 79 -15.20 -24.39 -8.65
N ASP A 80 -15.33 -25.68 -8.96
CA ASP A 80 -16.51 -26.46 -8.57
C ASP A 80 -16.62 -26.63 -7.05
N ASP A 81 -15.49 -26.67 -6.33
CA ASP A 81 -15.49 -26.74 -4.86
C ASP A 81 -15.92 -25.41 -4.25
N LEU A 82 -15.55 -24.29 -4.89
CA LEU A 82 -16.04 -22.96 -4.52
C LEU A 82 -17.56 -22.83 -4.77
N ASP A 83 -18.04 -23.27 -5.93
CA ASP A 83 -19.46 -23.22 -6.29
C ASP A 83 -20.31 -24.01 -5.28
N LYS A 84 -19.88 -25.24 -4.94
CA LYS A 84 -20.54 -26.04 -3.89
C LYS A 84 -20.54 -25.39 -2.52
N TRP A 85 -19.48 -24.66 -2.17
CA TRP A 85 -19.43 -23.95 -0.88
C TRP A 85 -20.40 -22.77 -0.87
N MET A 86 -20.49 -22.02 -1.98
CA MET A 86 -21.44 -20.91 -2.13
C MET A 86 -22.90 -21.37 -2.11
N ASP A 87 -23.21 -22.55 -2.65
CA ASP A 87 -24.56 -23.12 -2.61
C ASP A 87 -25.00 -23.56 -1.19
N ASN A 88 -24.04 -23.71 -0.25
CA ASN A 88 -24.28 -24.10 1.13
C ASN A 88 -24.23 -22.91 2.12
N LEU A 89 -24.16 -21.67 1.61
CA LEU A 89 -24.20 -20.41 2.36
C LEU A 89 -25.64 -19.86 2.46
#